data_AF-A0A4U6CSK1-F1
#
_entry.id   AF-A0A4U6CSK1-F1
#
_cell.length_a   1.000
_cell.length_b   1.000
_cell.length_c   1.000
_cell.angle_alpha   90.00
_cell.angle_beta   90.00
_cell.angle_gamma   90.00
#
_symmetry.space_group_name_H-M   'P 1'
#
loop_
_entity.id
_entity.type
_entity.pdbx_description
1 polymer ?
#
loop_
_entity_poly.entity_id
_entity_poly.type
_entity_poly.pdbx_seq_one_letter_code
_entity_poly.pdbx_strand_id
1 'polypeptide(L)'
;MPNTHSIFGIGSISKTFAVLLLAKAAIENKVKLDDDVRKYLDGEYPNLEYQGQPVKLFHLISHVSRLRMWLSGLAEKPGYTYLYLKMEKLVLL
;
A
#
# COMPACT_ATOMS: atom_id res chain seq x y z
N MET A 1 -35.97 -1.47 2.16
CA MET A 1 -35.08 -1.56 0.98
C MET A 1 -34.09 -0.39 1.02
N PRO A 2 -32.88 -0.53 0.47
CA PRO A 2 -31.94 0.59 0.36
C PRO A 2 -32.53 1.76 -0.44
N ASN A 3 -32.02 2.96 -0.18
CA ASN A 3 -32.38 4.21 -0.86
C ASN A 3 -31.11 5.02 -1.21
N THR A 4 -31.27 6.20 -1.79
CA THR A 4 -30.19 7.09 -2.23
C THR A 4 -29.27 7.60 -1.11
N HIS A 5 -29.66 7.46 0.16
CA HIS A 5 -28.86 7.82 1.32
C HIS A 5 -28.26 6.61 2.06
N SER A 6 -28.48 5.40 1.54
CA SER A 6 -27.91 4.19 2.13
C SER A 6 -26.40 4.15 1.93
N ILE A 7 -25.66 3.93 3.02
CA ILE A 7 -24.19 3.89 3.02
C ILE A 7 -23.73 2.44 2.90
N PHE A 8 -22.77 2.19 2.00
CA PHE A 8 -22.17 0.88 1.78
C PHE A 8 -20.65 0.97 1.89
N GLY A 9 -20.05 -0.08 2.47
CA GLY A 9 -18.61 -0.29 2.36
C GLY A 9 -18.25 -0.64 0.92
N ILE A 10 -17.37 0.16 0.31
CA ILE A 10 -17.00 0.00 -1.11
C ILE A 10 -15.77 -0.90 -1.34
N GLY A 11 -15.13 -1.36 -0.26
CA GLY A 11 -14.00 -2.29 -0.31
C GLY A 11 -12.87 -1.78 -1.20
N SER A 12 -12.42 -2.61 -2.15
CA SER A 12 -11.31 -2.28 -3.05
C SER A 12 -11.55 -1.07 -3.96
N ILE A 13 -12.79 -0.59 -4.12
CA ILE A 13 -13.04 0.67 -4.84
C ILE A 13 -12.35 1.86 -4.14
N SER A 14 -12.13 1.77 -2.82
CA SER A 14 -11.36 2.78 -2.07
C SER A 14 -9.93 2.98 -2.62
N LYS A 15 -9.32 1.97 -3.25
CA LYS A 15 -7.96 2.07 -3.83
C LYS A 15 -7.86 3.13 -4.93
N THR A 16 -8.95 3.40 -5.65
CA THR A 16 -8.96 4.46 -6.67
C THR A 16 -8.76 5.84 -6.05
N PHE A 17 -9.39 6.09 -4.89
CA PHE A 17 -9.25 7.36 -4.16
C PHE A 17 -7.85 7.50 -3.57
N ALA A 18 -7.28 6.40 -3.06
CA ALA A 18 -5.92 6.32 -2.56
C ALA A 18 -4.89 6.69 -3.65
N VAL A 19 -4.96 6.02 -4.80
CA VAL A 19 -4.09 6.31 -5.95
C VAL A 19 -4.24 7.76 -6.42
N LEU A 20 -5.45 8.33 -6.37
CA LEU A 20 -5.68 9.74 -6.69
C LEU A 20 -4.97 10.69 -5.70
N LEU A 21 -4.99 10.39 -4.39
CA LEU A 21 -4.27 11.15 -3.39
C LEU A 21 -2.75 11.06 -3.59
N LEU A 22 -2.24 9.87 -3.88
CA LEU A 22 -0.81 9.69 -4.19
C LEU A 22 -0.40 10.46 -5.46
N ALA A 23 -1.23 10.42 -6.51
CA ALA A 23 -0.99 11.18 -7.73
C ALA A 23 -0.93 12.69 -7.46
N LYS A 24 -1.85 13.20 -6.64
CA LYS A 24 -1.83 14.60 -6.19
C LYS A 24 -0.54 14.92 -5.42
N ALA A 25 -0.11 14.05 -4.50
CA ALA A 25 1.13 14.23 -3.75
C ALA A 25 2.37 14.23 -4.67
N ALA A 26 2.36 13.44 -5.74
CA ALA A 26 3.43 13.42 -6.74
C ALA A 26 3.48 14.72 -7.55
N ILE A 27 2.32 15.25 -7.99
CA ILE A 27 2.22 16.56 -8.66
C ILE A 27 2.71 17.69 -7.73
N GLU A 28 2.40 17.60 -6.44
CA GLU A 28 2.87 18.54 -5.41
C GLU A 28 4.34 18.33 -5.01
N ASN A 29 5.08 17.43 -5.67
CA ASN A 29 6.47 17.08 -5.38
C ASN A 29 6.73 16.61 -3.93
N LYS A 30 5.71 16.11 -3.23
CA LYS A 30 5.83 15.56 -1.87
C LYS A 30 6.38 14.13 -1.88
N VAL A 31 6.18 13.42 -2.98
CA VAL A 31 6.66 12.06 -3.20
C VAL A 31 7.12 11.91 -4.65
N LYS A 32 7.98 10.92 -4.92
CA LYS A 32 8.22 10.45 -6.29
C LYS A 32 7.80 9.00 -6.43
N LEU A 33 7.20 8.63 -7.56
CA LEU A 33 6.71 7.26 -7.76
C LEU A 33 7.84 6.21 -7.79
N ASP A 34 9.07 6.64 -8.06
CA ASP A 34 10.28 5.83 -8.02
C ASP A 34 10.97 5.82 -6.64
N ASP A 35 10.45 6.54 -5.65
CA ASP A 35 10.96 6.51 -4.29
C ASP A 35 10.83 5.08 -3.71
N ASP A 36 11.88 4.67 -2.99
CA ASP A 36 11.85 3.49 -2.13
C ASP A 36 10.74 3.64 -1.08
N VAL A 37 9.83 2.67 -1.00
CA VAL A 37 8.70 2.70 -0.06
C VAL A 37 9.16 2.81 1.39
N ARG A 38 10.35 2.30 1.73
CA ARG A 38 10.90 2.31 3.10
C ARG A 38 11.04 3.73 3.66
N LYS A 39 11.18 4.74 2.80
CA LYS A 39 11.18 6.17 3.17
C LYS A 39 9.90 6.62 3.89
N TYR A 40 8.78 5.93 3.66
CA TYR A 40 7.45 6.31 4.16
C TYR A 40 6.94 5.39 5.28
N LEU A 41 7.79 4.51 5.78
CA LEU A 41 7.41 3.51 6.78
C LEU A 41 8.27 3.62 8.03
N ASP A 42 7.62 3.69 9.19
CA ASP A 42 8.32 3.57 10.46
C ASP A 42 8.82 2.13 10.68
N GLY A 43 10.14 1.98 10.90
CA GLY A 43 10.82 0.71 11.18
C GLY A 43 11.78 0.28 10.08
N GLU A 44 12.67 -0.66 10.41
CA GLU A 44 13.64 -1.22 9.47
C GLU A 44 13.01 -2.40 8.72
N TYR A 45 12.70 -2.21 7.44
CA TYR A 45 12.09 -3.23 6.57
C TYR A 45 13.06 -3.68 5.46
N PRO A 46 14.20 -4.30 5.80
CA PRO A 46 15.22 -4.67 4.82
C PRO A 46 14.73 -5.71 3.81
N ASN A 47 13.63 -6.41 4.10
CA ASN A 47 13.00 -7.39 3.22
C ASN A 47 12.10 -6.77 2.12
N LEU A 48 11.93 -5.44 2.07
CA LEU A 48 11.19 -4.74 1.02
C LEU A 48 12.07 -4.44 -0.20
N GLU A 49 12.73 -5.49 -0.69
CA GLU A 49 13.54 -5.46 -1.89
C GLU A 49 13.52 -6.83 -2.57
N TYR A 50 13.89 -6.85 -3.84
CA TYR A 50 14.07 -8.07 -4.61
C TYR A 50 15.39 -7.98 -5.37
N GLN A 51 16.31 -8.91 -5.10
CA GLN A 51 17.65 -8.93 -5.73
C GLN A 51 18.40 -7.59 -5.59
N GLY A 52 18.33 -6.98 -4.41
CA GLY A 52 18.94 -5.67 -4.12
C GLY A 52 18.21 -4.48 -4.76
N GLN A 53 17.09 -4.70 -5.47
CA GLN A 53 16.25 -3.62 -6.01
C GLN A 53 15.13 -3.29 -5.02
N PRO A 54 15.00 -2.03 -4.55
CA PRO A 54 13.98 -1.66 -3.60
C PRO A 54 12.57 -1.75 -4.18
N VAL A 55 11.58 -2.03 -3.32
CA VAL A 55 10.18 -1.85 -3.67
C VAL A 55 9.87 -0.36 -3.73
N LYS A 56 9.51 0.14 -4.91
CA LYS A 56 9.13 1.53 -5.16
C LYS A 56 7.63 1.75 -5.01
N LEU A 57 7.21 2.99 -4.79
CA LEU A 57 5.78 3.35 -4.71
C LEU A 57 4.98 2.89 -5.95
N PHE A 58 5.54 3.03 -7.15
CA PHE A 58 4.86 2.59 -8.38
C PHE A 58 4.57 1.07 -8.40
N HIS A 59 5.44 0.26 -7.79
CA HIS A 59 5.24 -1.20 -7.74
C HIS A 59 3.99 -1.55 -6.92
N LEU A 60 3.68 -0.76 -5.88
CA LEU A 60 2.54 -0.98 -5.01
C LEU A 60 1.22 -0.66 -5.72
N ILE A 61 1.11 0.54 -6.30
CA ILE A 61 -0.12 0.98 -6.99
C ILE A 61 -0.39 0.20 -8.28
N SER A 62 0.65 -0.38 -8.89
CA SER A 62 0.53 -1.21 -10.09
C SER A 62 0.39 -2.70 -9.79
N HIS A 63 0.32 -3.10 -8.51
CA HIS A 63 0.22 -4.50 -8.08
C HIS A 63 1.36 -5.43 -8.56
N VAL A 64 2.56 -4.90 -8.81
CA VAL A 64 3.74 -5.67 -9.25
C VAL A 64 4.84 -5.75 -8.19
N SER A 65 4.54 -5.35 -6.95
CA SER A 65 5.48 -5.40 -5.81
C SER A 65 5.83 -6.79 -5.33
N ARG A 66 5.15 -7.83 -5.84
CA ARG A 66 5.32 -9.25 -5.45
C ARG A 66 4.98 -9.52 -3.99
N LEU A 67 4.32 -8.58 -3.32
CA LEU A 67 3.76 -8.80 -1.98
C LEU A 67 2.57 -9.74 -2.08
N ARG A 68 2.53 -10.75 -1.22
CA ARG A 68 1.46 -11.75 -1.21
C ARG A 68 0.20 -11.14 -0.59
N MET A 69 -0.91 -11.18 -1.34
CA MET A 69 -2.21 -10.61 -0.93
C MET A 69 -2.81 -11.30 0.30
N TRP A 70 -2.53 -12.58 0.53
CA TRP A 70 -3.07 -13.33 1.67
C TRP A 70 -1.92 -13.91 2.48
N LEU A 71 -1.79 -13.47 3.73
CA LEU A 71 -0.76 -13.94 4.66
C LEU A 71 -1.27 -15.06 5.56
N SER A 72 -1.76 -16.15 4.97
CA SER A 72 -2.19 -17.33 5.75
C SER A 72 -1.09 -17.99 6.59
N GLY A 73 0.18 -17.55 6.50
CA GLY A 73 1.29 -18.09 7.29
C GLY A 73 2.30 -17.06 7.82
N LEU A 74 2.03 -15.75 7.72
CA LEU A 74 2.91 -14.71 8.27
C LEU A 74 2.32 -13.97 9.47
N ALA A 75 1.05 -14.20 9.81
CA ALA A 75 0.42 -13.66 11.02
C ALA A 75 1.11 -14.14 12.32
N GLU A 76 1.84 -15.25 12.26
CA GLU A 76 2.60 -15.81 13.38
C GLU A 76 3.97 -15.14 13.58
N LYS A 77 4.49 -14.38 12.61
CA LYS A 77 5.80 -13.73 12.71
C LYS A 77 5.66 -12.28 13.21
N PRO A 78 6.30 -11.91 14.34
CA PRO A 78 6.30 -10.54 14.83
C PRO A 78 6.78 -9.56 13.75
N GLY A 79 6.00 -8.50 13.49
CA GLY A 79 6.31 -7.46 12.49
C GLY A 79 5.61 -7.61 11.13
N TYR A 80 5.28 -8.83 10.69
CA TYR A 80 4.65 -9.05 9.37
C TYR A 80 3.17 -8.66 9.33
N THR A 81 2.43 -8.87 10.42
CA THR A 81 1.03 -8.43 10.57
C THR A 81 0.90 -6.91 10.51
N TYR A 82 1.87 -6.18 11.09
CA TYR A 82 1.88 -4.72 11.10
C TYR A 82 2.24 -4.14 9.73
N LEU A 83 3.25 -4.71 9.06
CA LEU A 83 3.59 -4.43 7.66
C LEU A 83 2.41 -4.63 6.72
N TYR A 84 1.67 -5.73 6.87
CA TYR A 84 0.52 -6.04 6.03
C TYR A 84 -0.60 -5.02 6.19
N LEU A 85 -1.01 -4.73 7.43
CA LEU A 85 -2.04 -3.73 7.70
C LEU A 85 -1.61 -2.31 7.29
N LYS A 86 -0.30 -2.01 7.36
CA LYS A 86 0.25 -0.70 6.96
C LYS A 86 0.41 -0.57 5.45
N MET A 87 0.79 -1.64 4.74
CA MET A 87 0.87 -1.68 3.27
C MET A 87 -0.50 -1.75 2.62
N GLU A 88 -1.46 -2.48 3.20
CA GLU A 88 -2.86 -2.36 2.80
C GLU A 88 -3.31 -0.92 2.93
N LYS A 89 -3.01 -0.24 4.05
CA LYS A 89 -3.26 1.19 4.19
C LYS A 89 -2.49 2.04 3.19
N LEU A 90 -1.26 1.75 2.80
CA LEU A 90 -0.52 2.54 1.80
C LEU A 90 -1.02 2.33 0.35
N VAL A 91 -1.76 1.24 0.10
CA VAL A 91 -2.43 0.96 -1.19
C VAL A 91 -3.93 1.31 -1.12
N LEU A 92 -4.46 1.55 0.08
CA LEU A 92 -5.82 2.01 0.41
C LEU A 92 -5.88 3.47 0.92
N LEU A 93 -4.73 4.18 0.95
CA LEU A 93 -4.54 5.62 1.20
C LEU A 93 -3.70 6.21 0.07
#